data_AF-A0A1W0D5R4-F1
#
_entry.id   AF-A0A1W0D5R4-F1
#
_cell.length_a   1.000
_cell.length_b   1.000
_cell.length_c   1.000
_cell.angle_alpha   90.00
_cell.angle_beta   90.00
_cell.angle_gamma   90.00
#
_symmetry.space_group_name_H-M   'P 1'
#
loop_
_entity.id
_entity.type
_entity.pdbx_description
1 polymer ?
#
loop_
_entity_poly.entity_id
_entity_poly.type
_entity_poly.pdbx_seq_one_letter_code
_entity_poly.pdbx_strand_id
1 'polypeptide(L)' 'MSKLLEAITDDNGQLEPAYIWGGIATVIGLGLQIYCTVKGKPFDLQGYGIGAGALIAGLGLGKKMGAKPQ' A
#
# COMPACT_ATOMS: atom_id res chain seq x y z
N MET A 1 -9.43 -23.01 8.79
CA MET A 1 -9.66 -21.83 7.93
C MET A 1 -9.90 -20.66 8.88
N SER A 2 -9.01 -19.71 9.15
CA SER A 2 -7.63 -19.46 8.72
C SER A 2 -7.06 -18.47 9.74
N LYS A 3 -5.94 -18.75 10.44
CA LYS A 3 -5.28 -17.77 11.33
C LYS A 3 -4.99 -16.43 10.63
N LEU A 4 -4.89 -16.47 9.31
CA LEU A 4 -4.78 -15.29 8.44
C LEU A 4 -6.04 -14.42 8.41
N LEU A 5 -7.24 -15.00 8.55
CA LEU A 5 -8.50 -14.25 8.64
C LEU A 5 -8.60 -13.54 9.99
N GLU A 6 -8.22 -14.23 11.07
CA GLU A 6 -8.18 -13.68 12.43
C GLU A 6 -7.15 -12.53 12.54
N ALA A 7 -6.02 -12.64 11.84
CA ALA A 7 -5.02 -11.57 11.78
C ALA A 7 -5.44 -10.32 10.98
N ILE A 8 -6.53 -10.38 10.21
CA ILE A 8 -7.04 -9.25 9.42
C ILE A 8 -8.45 -8.82 9.87
N THR A 9 -8.95 -9.39 10.97
CA THR A 9 -10.22 -9.02 11.60
C THR A 9 -9.96 -8.36 12.96
N ASP A 10 -10.78 -7.37 13.30
CA ASP A 10 -10.82 -6.71 14.61
C ASP A 10 -11.42 -7.66 15.67
N ASP A 11 -11.35 -7.32 16.97
CA ASP A 11 -11.90 -8.07 18.11
C ASP A 11 -13.42 -8.37 17.97
N ASN A 12 -14.10 -7.63 17.09
CA ASN A 12 -15.52 -7.81 16.75
C ASN A 12 -15.77 -8.74 15.53
N GLY A 13 -14.73 -9.38 14.99
CA GLY A 13 -14.81 -10.24 13.80
C GLY A 13 -15.06 -9.49 12.49
N GLN A 14 -14.92 -8.16 12.49
CA GLN A 14 -15.06 -7.29 11.31
C GLN A 14 -13.71 -7.18 10.60
N LEU A 15 -13.70 -7.25 9.27
CA LEU A 15 -12.47 -7.06 8.50
C LEU A 15 -11.96 -5.64 8.73
N GLU A 16 -10.78 -5.53 9.34
CA GLU A 16 -10.21 -4.23 9.65
C GLU A 16 -9.41 -3.75 8.45
N PRO A 17 -9.83 -2.67 7.76
CA PRO A 17 -9.15 -2.21 6.56
C PRO A 17 -7.69 -1.85 6.85
N ALA A 18 -7.39 -1.41 8.07
CA ALA A 18 -6.05 -1.06 8.52
C ALA A 18 -5.08 -2.24 8.47
N TYR A 19 -5.47 -3.42 8.97
CA TYR A 19 -4.61 -4.61 8.94
C TYR A 19 -4.43 -5.16 7.52
N ILE A 20 -5.48 -5.11 6.70
CA ILE A 20 -5.41 -5.52 5.29
C ILE A 20 -4.45 -4.61 4.51
N TRP A 21 -4.64 -3.29 4.62
CA TRP A 21 -3.77 -2.32 3.96
C TRP A 21 -2.35 -2.34 4.51
N GLY A 22 -2.18 -2.59 5.82
CA GLY A 22 -0.88 -2.79 6.45
C GLY A 22 -0.13 -3.98 5.87
N GLY A 23 -0.79 -5.14 5.77
CA GLY A 23 -0.21 -6.35 5.18
C GLY A 23 0.20 -6.15 3.72
N ILE A 24 -0.66 -5.50 2.92
CA ILE A 24 -0.35 -5.16 1.52
C ILE A 24 0.88 -4.24 1.45
N ALA A 25 0.94 -3.21 2.30
CA ALA A 25 2.08 -2.30 2.36
C ALA A 25 3.38 -3.02 2.75
N THR A 26 3.33 -3.96 3.68
CA THR A 26 4.49 -4.79 4.07
C THR A 26 4.98 -5.65 2.90
N VAL A 27 4.09 -6.30 2.17
CA VAL A 27 4.46 -7.13 1.00
C VAL A 27 5.11 -6.28 -0.08
N ILE A 28 4.57 -5.09 -0.37
CA ILE A 28 5.14 -4.15 -1.34
C ILE A 28 6.53 -3.68 -0.89
N GLY A 29 6.68 -3.30 0.39
CA GLY A 29 7.96 -2.88 0.95
C GLY A 29 9.05 -3.95 0.85
N LEU A 30 8.72 -5.20 1.21
CA LEU A 30 9.63 -6.34 1.10
C LEU A 30 9.97 -6.66 -0.36
N GLY A 31 8.99 -6.65 -1.25
CA GLY A 31 9.23 -6.89 -2.68
C GLY A 31 10.15 -5.84 -3.31
N LEU A 32 10.00 -4.58 -2.90
CA LEU A 32 10.82 -3.47 -3.34
C LEU A 32 12.25 -3.57 -2.80
N GLN A 33 12.42 -4.03 -1.56
CA GLN A 33 13.74 -4.32 -0.99
C GLN A 33 14.46 -5.41 -1.80
N ILE A 34 13.78 -6.53 -2.09
CA ILE A 34 14.33 -7.61 -2.93
C ILE A 34 14.72 -7.09 -4.31
N TYR A 35 13.85 -6.28 -4.94
CA TYR A 35 14.13 -5.68 -6.24
C TYR A 35 15.39 -4.81 -6.22
N CYS A 36 15.54 -3.94 -5.21
CA CYS A 36 16.72 -3.12 -5.03
C CYS A 36 17.99 -3.97 -4.87
N THR A 37 17.93 -5.03 -4.04
CA THR A 37 19.04 -5.97 -3.86
C THR A 37 19.43 -6.64 -5.17
N VAL A 38 18.46 -7.13 -5.96
CA VAL A 38 18.73 -7.77 -7.27
C VAL A 38 19.30 -6.80 -8.29
N LYS A 39 18.87 -5.53 -8.26
CA LYS A 39 19.34 -4.48 -9.18
C LYS A 39 20.63 -3.78 -8.70
N GLY A 40 21.17 -4.17 -7.55
CA GLY A 40 22.36 -3.53 -6.97
C GLY A 40 22.14 -2.05 -6.61
N LYS A 41 20.89 -1.65 -6.36
CA LYS A 41 20.52 -0.27 -5.99
C LYS A 41 20.28 -0.19 -4.48
N PRO A 42 20.61 0.95 -3.84
CA PRO A 42 20.23 1.15 -2.45
C PRO A 42 18.70 1.16 -2.31
N PHE A 43 18.20 0.53 -1.24
CA PHE A 43 16.79 0.59 -0.90
C PHE A 43 16.49 1.94 -0.25
N ASP A 44 15.63 2.75 -0.89
CA ASP A 44 15.25 4.09 -0.42
C ASP A 44 13.75 4.17 -0.12
N LEU A 45 13.37 3.79 1.08
CA LEU A 45 11.97 3.81 1.53
C LEU A 45 11.36 5.23 1.47
N GLN A 46 12.14 6.29 1.67
CA GLN A 46 11.64 7.67 1.63
C GLN A 46 11.33 8.09 0.20
N GLY A 47 12.27 7.89 -0.73
CA GLY A 47 12.05 8.19 -2.14
C GLY A 47 10.88 7.42 -2.71
N TYR A 48 10.75 6.14 -2.36
CA TYR A 48 9.59 5.33 -2.76
C TYR A 48 8.29 5.76 -2.10
N GLY A 49 8.31 6.13 -0.81
CA GLY A 49 7.14 6.64 -0.10
C GLY A 49 6.63 7.96 -0.69
N ILE A 50 7.54 8.88 -1.02
CA ILE A 50 7.21 10.13 -1.71
C ILE A 50 6.67 9.84 -3.11
N GLY A 51 7.31 8.95 -3.87
CA GLY A 51 6.84 8.56 -5.21
C GLY A 51 5.45 7.92 -5.20
N ALA A 52 5.20 6.99 -4.28
CA ALA A 52 3.89 6.36 -4.09
C ALA A 52 2.84 7.38 -3.65
N GLY A 53 3.18 8.27 -2.70
CA GLY A 53 2.31 9.35 -2.26
C GLY A 53 1.94 10.32 -3.38
N ALA A 54 2.90 10.70 -4.23
CA ALA A 54 2.67 11.53 -5.40
C ALA A 54 1.75 10.86 -6.43
N LEU A 55 1.88 9.54 -6.61
CA LEU A 55 1.05 8.75 -7.52
C LEU A 55 -0.39 8.64 -7.00
N ILE A 56 -0.58 8.40 -5.70
CA ILE A 56 -1.91 8.38 -5.05
C ILE A 56 -2.56 9.77 -5.09
N ALA A 57 -1.79 10.82 -4.78
CA ALA A 57 -2.27 12.20 -4.85
C ALA A 57 -2.67 12.57 -6.30
N GLY A 58 -1.86 12.19 -7.28
CA GLY A 58 -2.15 12.38 -8.70
C GLY A 58 -3.41 11.63 -9.17
N LEU A 59 -3.60 10.38 -8.72
CA LEU A 59 -4.82 9.61 -8.99
C LEU A 59 -6.06 10.23 -8.33
N GLY A 60 -5.95 10.73 -7.09
CA GLY A 60 -7.02 11.42 -6.40
C GLY A 60 -7.41 12.73 -7.08
N LEU A 61 -6.42 13.53 -7.49
CA LEU A 61 -6.62 14.76 -8.26
C LEU A 61 -7.21 14.47 -9.65
N GLY A 62 -6.71 13.44 -10.35
CA GLY A 62 -7.24 12.99 -11.63
C GLY A 62 -8.69 12.52 -11.55
N LYS A 63 -9.06 11.79 -10.48
CA LYS A 63 -10.45 11.40 -10.21
C LYS A 63 -11.34 12.62 -9.94
N LYS A 64 -10.82 13.64 -9.24
CA LYS A 64 -11.56 14.87 -8.95
C LYS A 64 -11.75 15.77 -10.18
N MET A 65 -10.76 15.79 -11.08
CA MET A 65 -10.83 16.54 -12.35
C MET A 65 -11.58 15.78 -13.45
N GLY A 66 -11.58 14.45 -13.42
CA GLY A 66 -12.33 13.58 -14.34
C GLY A 66 -13.77 13.32 -13.93
N ALA A 67 -14.16 13.67 -12.69
CA ALA A 67 -15.55 13.70 -12.28
C ALA A 67 -16.24 14.85 -13.04
N LYS A 68 -17.04 14.50 -14.06
CA LYS A 68 -17.96 15.44 -14.70
C LYS A 68 -18.77 16.17 -13.61
N PRO A 69 -18.97 17.49 -13.72
CA PRO A 69 -19.90 18.19 -12.83
C PRO A 69 -21.27 17.52 -12.98
N GLN A 70 -21.81 17.05 -11.87
CA GLN A 70 -23.21 16.63 -11.76
C GLN A 70 -24.06 17.86 -11.51
#